data_AF-A0A7C3P9G6-F1
#
_entry.id   AF-A0A7C3P9G6-F1
#
_cell.length_a   1.000
_cell.length_b   1.000
_cell.length_c   1.000
_cell.angle_alpha   90.00
_cell.angle_beta   90.00
_cell.angle_gamma   90.00
#
_symmetry.space_group_name_H-M   'P 1'
#
loop_
_entity.id
_entity.type
_entity.pdbx_description
1 polymer ?
#
loop_
_entity_poly.entity_id
_entity_poly.type
_entity_poly.pdbx_seq_one_letter_code
_entity_poly.pdbx_strand_id
1 'polypeptide(L)'
;GKTFRPIFIKKILDSDGNLIEENLPFFYPKKVPDPKGEQVLSPQTAYLMTYLLEGVVQHGTGWKARALKRPVAAKTGTTDQFIDAWFIGYTPEFITGVWVGFDDEKSLGENETGARAASPIWVTFMSKILKDKPVHDFSIPEGVEFAKIDPRTGQFGTGSETFLECFKEGTGPAQEVKTQLRTTADFFKYDFNLSAKTQ
;
A
#
# COMPACT_ATOMS: atom_id res chain seq x y z
N GLY A 1 8.13 -5.51 0.10
CA GLY A 1 8.05 -6.21 1.40
C GLY A 1 9.39 -6.36 2.13
N LYS A 2 10.39 -5.56 1.79
CA LYS A 2 11.65 -5.47 2.54
C LYS A 2 11.64 -4.18 3.35
N THR A 3 12.21 -4.19 4.54
CA THR A 3 12.38 -2.96 5.32
C THR A 3 13.45 -2.08 4.69
N PHE A 4 13.38 -0.78 4.97
CA PHE A 4 14.49 0.12 4.72
C PHE A 4 14.61 1.07 5.92
N ARG A 5 15.82 1.52 6.21
CA ARG A 5 16.06 2.56 7.21
C ARG A 5 16.02 3.92 6.52
N PRO A 6 15.11 4.83 6.88
CA PRO A 6 15.14 6.20 6.38
C PRO A 6 16.48 6.86 6.76
N ILE A 7 17.11 7.50 5.79
CA ILE A 7 18.37 8.22 5.98
C ILE A 7 18.18 9.69 5.60
N PHE A 8 18.66 10.59 6.46
CA PHE A 8 18.66 12.03 6.20
C PHE A 8 20.07 12.52 5.86
N ILE A 9 21.07 12.09 6.64
CA ILE A 9 22.48 12.46 6.46
C ILE A 9 23.17 11.38 5.63
N LYS A 10 23.55 11.71 4.39
CA LYS A 10 24.24 10.76 3.48
C LYS A 10 25.73 10.60 3.79
N LYS A 11 26.41 11.70 4.13
CA LYS A 11 27.85 11.73 4.35
C LYS A 11 28.22 12.84 5.34
N ILE A 12 29.21 12.57 6.19
CA ILE A 12 29.88 13.56 7.04
C ILE A 12 31.36 13.56 6.64
N LEU A 13 31.90 14.76 6.38
CA LEU A 13 33.30 15.00 6.03
C LEU A 13 33.94 15.90 7.10
N ASP A 14 35.24 15.73 7.33
CA ASP A 14 36.02 16.72 8.07
C ASP A 14 36.38 17.94 7.20
N SER A 15 37.09 18.91 7.77
CA SER A 15 37.52 20.13 7.07
C SER A 15 38.46 19.87 5.90
N ASP A 16 39.19 18.76 5.95
CA ASP A 16 40.17 18.37 4.94
C ASP A 16 39.53 17.51 3.83
N GLY A 17 38.23 17.22 3.95
CA GLY A 17 37.46 16.43 3.00
C GLY A 17 37.53 14.92 3.25
N ASN A 18 38.12 14.47 4.36
CA ASN A 18 38.17 13.07 4.72
C ASN A 18 36.80 12.58 5.17
N LEU A 19 36.45 11.35 4.77
CA LEU A 19 35.18 10.74 5.11
C LEU A 19 35.14 10.30 6.58
N ILE A 20 34.24 10.90 7.37
CA ILE A 20 33.97 10.52 8.76
C ILE A 20 32.86 9.46 8.83
N GLU A 21 31.74 9.71 8.15
CA GLU A 21 30.56 8.83 8.20
C GLU A 21 29.86 8.80 6.84
N GLU A 22 29.35 7.65 6.43
CA GLU A 22 28.61 7.49 5.18
C GLU A 22 27.41 6.54 5.35
N ASN A 23 26.22 7.07 5.07
CA ASN A 23 24.96 6.35 5.03
C ASN A 23 24.42 6.39 3.59
N LEU A 24 24.88 5.48 2.73
CA LEU A 24 24.38 5.39 1.35
C LEU A 24 23.07 4.59 1.30
N PRO A 25 22.04 5.07 0.56
CA PRO A 25 20.84 4.30 0.34
C PRO A 25 21.10 3.09 -0.56
N PHE A 26 20.20 2.11 -0.47
CA PHE A 26 20.09 0.82 -1.18
C PHE A 26 20.57 0.76 -2.65
N PHE A 27 20.57 1.88 -3.37
CA PHE A 27 20.93 1.95 -4.80
C PHE A 27 22.43 2.19 -5.09
N TYR A 28 23.28 2.30 -4.06
CA TYR A 28 24.73 2.30 -4.23
C TYR A 28 25.31 0.94 -3.84
N PRO A 29 25.88 0.17 -4.79
CA PRO A 29 26.42 -1.15 -4.47
C PRO A 29 27.68 -1.01 -3.59
N LYS A 30 27.56 -1.32 -2.30
CA LYS A 30 28.72 -1.58 -1.42
C LYS A 30 29.05 -3.08 -1.39
N LYS A 31 30.35 -3.40 -1.35
CA LYS A 31 30.94 -4.73 -1.08
C LYS A 31 30.77 -5.18 0.39
N VAL A 32 29.62 -4.93 1.01
CA VAL A 32 29.35 -5.32 2.42
C VAL A 32 28.09 -6.21 2.44
N PRO A 33 28.12 -7.38 3.09
CA PRO A 33 26.94 -8.24 3.26
C PRO A 33 26.06 -7.65 4.38
N ASP A 34 24.76 -7.36 4.29
CA ASP A 34 23.72 -7.52 3.29
C ASP A 34 22.88 -6.21 3.28
N PRO A 35 22.88 -5.42 2.19
CA PRO A 35 22.14 -4.15 2.10
C PRO A 35 20.65 -4.32 1.81
N LYS A 36 20.10 -5.55 1.78
CA LYS A 36 18.75 -5.82 1.26
C LYS A 36 17.59 -5.45 2.17
N GLY A 37 17.85 -4.98 3.38
CA GLY A 37 16.81 -4.84 4.40
C GLY A 37 16.23 -6.21 4.77
N GLU A 38 15.59 -6.28 5.93
CA GLU A 38 14.97 -7.53 6.37
C GLU A 38 13.72 -7.80 5.52
N GLN A 39 13.61 -9.01 4.97
CA GLN A 39 12.40 -9.44 4.28
C GLN A 39 11.31 -9.72 5.32
N VAL A 40 10.49 -8.72 5.60
CA VAL A 40 9.39 -8.82 6.59
C VAL A 40 8.10 -9.37 6.02
N LEU A 41 7.95 -9.43 4.68
CA LEU A 41 6.63 -9.65 4.07
C LEU A 41 6.47 -10.64 2.92
N SER A 42 7.37 -11.51 2.50
CA SER A 42 7.27 -12.18 1.17
C SER A 42 7.05 -11.22 -0.05
N PRO A 43 7.53 -11.56 -1.25
CA PRO A 43 7.21 -10.77 -2.43
C PRO A 43 5.72 -10.79 -2.78
N GLN A 44 5.07 -11.95 -2.71
CA GLN A 44 3.69 -12.17 -3.13
C GLN A 44 2.71 -11.36 -2.27
N THR A 45 2.80 -11.46 -0.94
CA THR A 45 1.93 -10.68 -0.03
C THR A 45 2.13 -9.18 -0.23
N ALA A 46 3.37 -8.72 -0.44
CA ALA A 46 3.62 -7.30 -0.70
C ALA A 46 3.00 -6.83 -2.03
N TYR A 47 3.01 -7.66 -3.07
CA TYR A 47 2.36 -7.36 -4.34
C TYR A 47 0.83 -7.36 -4.21
N LEU A 48 0.23 -8.37 -3.55
CA LEU A 48 -1.21 -8.41 -3.29
C LEU A 48 -1.67 -7.15 -2.53
N MET A 49 -0.90 -6.70 -1.52
CA MET A 49 -1.19 -5.46 -0.82
C MET A 49 -1.11 -4.22 -1.73
N THR A 50 -0.13 -4.20 -2.66
CA THR A 50 -0.02 -3.14 -3.65
C THR A 50 -1.25 -3.12 -4.57
N TYR A 51 -1.64 -4.27 -5.09
CA TYR A 51 -2.82 -4.44 -5.92
C TYR A 51 -4.11 -3.94 -5.24
N LEU A 52 -4.33 -4.30 -3.98
CA LEU A 52 -5.46 -3.80 -3.19
C LEU A 52 -5.43 -2.26 -3.03
N LEU A 53 -4.25 -1.68 -2.83
CA LEU A 53 -4.06 -0.24 -2.69
C LEU A 53 -4.17 0.51 -4.03
N GLU A 54 -3.87 -0.13 -5.16
CA GLU A 54 -4.22 0.39 -6.48
C GLU A 54 -5.74 0.43 -6.64
N GLY A 55 -6.47 -0.58 -6.15
CA GLY A 55 -7.93 -0.59 -6.09
C GLY A 55 -8.53 0.61 -5.33
N VAL A 56 -7.91 1.04 -4.24
CA VAL A 56 -8.32 2.26 -3.50
C VAL A 56 -8.22 3.51 -4.37
N VAL A 57 -7.22 3.57 -5.26
CA VAL A 57 -7.06 4.69 -6.21
C VAL A 57 -8.02 4.55 -7.38
N GLN A 58 -8.22 3.35 -7.93
CA GLN A 58 -9.05 3.19 -9.13
C GLN A 58 -10.54 3.30 -8.83
N HIS A 59 -10.97 2.75 -7.70
CA HIS A 59 -12.39 2.53 -7.38
C HIS A 59 -12.80 3.06 -6.00
N GLY A 60 -11.86 3.58 -5.20
CA GLY A 60 -12.10 3.96 -3.80
C GLY A 60 -11.85 5.43 -3.47
N THR A 61 -11.54 5.67 -2.20
CA THR A 61 -11.35 7.01 -1.63
C THR A 61 -10.09 7.72 -2.12
N GLY A 62 -9.15 7.00 -2.74
CA GLY A 62 -7.90 7.53 -3.28
C GLY A 62 -8.01 8.12 -4.69
N TRP A 63 -9.22 8.21 -5.24
CA TRP A 63 -9.48 8.49 -6.66
C TRP A 63 -8.81 9.72 -7.25
N LYS A 64 -8.47 10.74 -6.44
CA LYS A 64 -7.77 11.94 -6.91
C LYS A 64 -6.38 11.63 -7.46
N ALA A 65 -5.72 10.58 -6.97
CA ALA A 65 -4.41 10.16 -7.46
C ALA A 65 -4.42 9.67 -8.92
N ARG A 66 -5.60 9.31 -9.48
CA ARG A 66 -5.75 9.01 -10.92
C ARG A 66 -5.35 10.16 -11.82
N ALA A 67 -5.36 11.40 -11.32
CA ALA A 67 -4.88 12.58 -12.06
C ALA A 67 -3.40 12.46 -12.48
N LEU A 68 -2.60 11.62 -11.81
CA LEU A 68 -1.21 11.36 -12.17
C LEU A 68 -1.05 10.49 -13.43
N LYS A 69 -2.12 9.82 -13.89
CA LYS A 69 -2.14 8.99 -15.11
C LYS A 69 -1.01 7.95 -15.17
N ARG A 70 -0.71 7.31 -14.03
CA ARG A 70 0.29 6.25 -13.88
C ARG A 70 -0.07 5.32 -12.73
N PRO A 71 0.55 4.13 -12.62
CA PRO A 71 0.33 3.21 -11.51
C PRO A 71 0.64 3.86 -10.17
N VAL A 72 -0.34 3.82 -9.25
CA VAL A 72 -0.25 4.40 -7.91
C VAL A 72 -1.05 3.53 -6.95
N ALA A 73 -0.39 3.15 -5.85
CA ALA A 73 -1.02 2.51 -4.71
C ALA A 73 -1.14 3.53 -3.57
N ALA A 74 -2.32 3.68 -2.96
CA ALA A 74 -2.49 4.65 -1.89
C ALA A 74 -3.61 4.29 -0.90
N LYS A 75 -3.58 4.93 0.27
CA LYS A 75 -4.63 4.84 1.28
C LYS A 75 -4.91 6.20 1.92
N THR A 76 -6.20 6.47 2.12
CA THR A 76 -6.68 7.59 2.93
C THR A 76 -6.81 7.19 4.40
N GLY A 77 -6.53 8.11 5.31
CA GLY A 77 -6.85 8.02 6.74
C GLY A 77 -7.60 9.27 7.20
N THR A 78 -8.53 9.11 8.14
CA THR A 78 -9.26 10.20 8.79
C THR A 78 -9.56 9.76 10.21
N THR A 79 -9.14 10.55 11.19
CA THR A 79 -9.43 10.25 12.60
C THR A 79 -10.83 10.73 12.98
N ASP A 80 -11.31 10.27 14.13
CA ASP A 80 -12.61 10.68 14.66
C ASP A 80 -12.67 12.21 14.82
N GLN A 81 -13.88 12.77 14.71
CA GLN A 81 -14.12 14.21 14.80
C GLN A 81 -13.36 15.07 13.75
N PHE A 82 -12.79 14.43 12.71
CA PHE A 82 -12.05 15.10 11.64
C PHE A 82 -10.82 15.89 12.13
N ILE A 83 -10.12 15.39 13.15
CA ILE A 83 -8.92 16.07 13.69
C ILE A 83 -7.74 15.92 12.74
N ASP A 84 -7.56 14.73 12.17
CA ASP A 84 -6.45 14.41 11.27
C ASP A 84 -6.95 13.87 9.93
N ALA A 85 -6.33 14.36 8.87
CA ALA A 85 -6.47 13.84 7.53
C ALA A 85 -5.12 13.31 7.02
N TRP A 86 -5.09 12.05 6.62
CA TRP A 86 -3.89 11.38 6.10
C TRP A 86 -4.08 10.92 4.66
N PHE A 87 -3.02 11.01 3.88
CA PHE A 87 -2.88 10.35 2.59
C PHE A 87 -1.47 9.79 2.43
N ILE A 88 -1.35 8.47 2.39
CA ILE A 88 -0.07 7.79 2.14
C ILE A 88 -0.19 7.06 0.81
N GLY A 89 0.73 7.33 -0.10
CA GLY A 89 0.73 6.72 -1.42
C GLY A 89 2.12 6.58 -1.99
N TYR A 90 2.25 5.68 -2.96
CA TYR A 90 3.52 5.41 -3.61
C TYR A 90 3.37 5.00 -5.07
N THR A 91 4.47 5.18 -5.78
CA THR A 91 4.81 4.64 -7.09
C THR A 91 5.96 3.63 -6.89
N PRO A 92 6.38 2.86 -7.90
CA PRO A 92 7.55 2.01 -7.77
C PRO A 92 8.82 2.73 -7.26
N GLU A 93 8.95 4.03 -7.53
CA GLU A 93 10.16 4.82 -7.26
C GLU A 93 10.07 5.67 -5.99
N PHE A 94 8.88 6.15 -5.63
CA PHE A 94 8.69 7.11 -4.55
C PHE A 94 7.51 6.75 -3.66
N ILE A 95 7.71 6.86 -2.35
CA ILE A 95 6.66 6.86 -1.32
C ILE A 95 6.55 8.25 -0.72
N THR A 96 5.33 8.73 -0.52
CA THR A 96 5.05 10.02 0.13
C THR A 96 3.86 9.88 1.07
N GLY A 97 3.98 10.45 2.26
CA GLY A 97 2.88 10.61 3.21
C GLY A 97 2.57 12.09 3.40
N VAL A 98 1.29 12.42 3.46
CA VAL A 98 0.79 13.76 3.80
C VAL A 98 -0.15 13.63 4.98
N TRP A 99 0.08 14.47 5.99
CA TRP A 99 -0.81 14.72 7.11
C TRP A 99 -1.27 16.17 7.08
N VAL A 100 -2.53 16.39 7.46
CA VAL A 100 -3.11 17.70 7.71
C VAL A 100 -3.85 17.61 9.04
N GLY A 101 -3.58 18.56 9.93
CA GLY A 101 -4.17 18.67 11.26
C GLY A 101 -3.79 20.02 11.87
N PHE A 102 -4.41 20.36 12.99
CA PHE A 102 -4.01 21.49 13.82
C PHE A 102 -3.14 21.00 14.98
N ASP A 103 -2.15 21.83 15.38
CA ASP A 103 -1.25 21.50 16.50
C ASP A 103 -2.01 21.36 17.84
N ASP A 104 -3.18 21.98 17.97
CA ASP A 104 -4.04 21.97 19.17
C ASP A 104 -5.24 21.04 19.05
N GLU A 105 -5.15 20.01 18.20
CA GLU A 105 -6.14 18.92 18.01
C GLU A 105 -7.57 19.40 17.68
N LYS A 106 -7.69 20.60 17.11
CA LYS A 106 -8.98 21.11 16.63
C LYS A 106 -9.46 20.31 15.42
N SER A 107 -10.78 20.21 15.29
CA SER A 107 -11.40 19.64 14.09
C SER A 107 -11.04 20.47 12.85
N LEU A 108 -10.72 19.78 11.75
CA LEU A 108 -10.56 20.36 10.42
C LEU A 108 -11.89 20.85 9.81
N GLY A 109 -13.02 20.47 10.44
CA GLY A 109 -14.36 20.72 9.94
C GLY A 109 -14.99 19.47 9.33
N GLU A 110 -16.32 19.43 9.35
CA GLU A 110 -17.07 18.30 8.81
C GLU A 110 -16.70 18.04 7.35
N ASN A 111 -16.44 16.78 7.03
CA ASN A 111 -16.02 16.28 5.72
C ASN A 111 -14.57 16.57 5.34
N GLU A 112 -13.74 17.21 6.17
CA GLU A 112 -12.30 17.35 5.89
C GLU A 112 -11.54 16.04 6.19
N THR A 113 -11.73 15.09 5.27
CA THR A 113 -11.14 13.74 5.29
C THR A 113 -9.78 13.71 4.59
N GLY A 114 -9.08 12.58 4.70
CA GLY A 114 -7.84 12.31 3.95
C GLY A 114 -8.00 12.47 2.44
N ALA A 115 -9.18 12.18 1.90
CA ALA A 115 -9.49 12.37 0.47
C ALA A 115 -9.65 13.84 0.08
N ARG A 116 -9.99 14.72 1.02
CA ARG A 116 -10.31 16.14 0.78
C ARG A 116 -9.19 17.07 1.18
N ALA A 117 -8.62 16.90 2.36
CA ALA A 117 -7.55 17.75 2.88
C ALA A 117 -6.14 17.28 2.45
N ALA A 118 -5.81 16.00 2.66
CA ALA A 118 -4.43 15.51 2.44
C ALA A 118 -4.14 15.10 0.98
N SER A 119 -5.07 14.40 0.32
CA SER A 119 -4.86 13.87 -1.04
C SER A 119 -4.51 14.92 -2.09
N PRO A 120 -5.15 16.11 -2.16
CA PRO A 120 -4.79 17.13 -3.15
C PRO A 120 -3.35 17.65 -3.00
N ILE A 121 -2.86 17.79 -1.76
CA ILE A 121 -1.48 18.18 -1.47
C ILE A 121 -0.54 17.09 -1.98
N TRP A 122 -0.83 15.82 -1.68
CA TRP A 122 -0.06 14.68 -2.14
C TRP A 122 0.02 14.63 -3.68
N VAL A 123 -1.12 14.78 -4.37
CA VAL A 123 -1.18 14.77 -5.85
C VAL A 123 -0.37 15.92 -6.44
N THR A 124 -0.48 17.12 -5.87
CA THR A 124 0.27 18.29 -6.33
C THR A 124 1.78 18.08 -6.18
N PHE A 125 2.21 17.55 -5.05
CA PHE A 125 3.62 17.25 -4.79
C PHE A 125 4.14 16.18 -5.76
N MET A 126 3.45 15.05 -5.84
CA MET A 126 3.83 13.91 -6.68
C MET A 126 3.83 14.26 -8.16
N SER A 127 2.88 15.08 -8.63
CA SER A 127 2.86 15.57 -10.01
C SER A 127 4.12 16.36 -10.38
N LYS A 128 4.66 17.15 -9.45
CA LYS A 128 5.90 17.91 -9.67
C LYS A 128 7.12 16.99 -9.73
N ILE A 129 7.25 16.06 -8.78
CA ILE A 129 8.46 15.21 -8.71
C ILE A 129 8.49 14.09 -9.75
N LEU A 130 7.32 13.70 -10.30
CA LEU A 130 7.20 12.66 -11.31
C LEU A 130 7.14 13.19 -12.75
N LYS A 131 7.06 14.52 -12.96
CA LYS A 131 6.82 15.15 -14.28
C LYS A 131 7.71 14.61 -15.40
N ASP A 132 9.00 14.47 -15.13
CA ASP A 132 10.01 14.05 -16.10
C ASP A 132 10.59 12.66 -15.79
N LYS A 133 9.85 11.85 -15.02
CA LYS A 133 10.25 10.48 -14.64
C LYS A 133 9.54 9.46 -15.53
N PRO A 134 10.23 8.38 -15.95
CA PRO A 134 9.58 7.28 -16.65
C PRO A 134 8.41 6.73 -15.82
N VAL A 135 7.41 6.20 -16.51
CA VAL A 135 6.30 5.48 -15.89
C VAL A 135 6.71 4.02 -15.78
N HIS A 136 6.63 3.46 -14.58
CA HIS A 136 6.85 2.04 -14.31
C HIS A 136 5.61 1.43 -13.67
N ASP A 137 5.35 0.17 -14.02
CA ASP A 137 4.37 -0.67 -13.35
C ASP A 137 4.99 -1.32 -12.11
N PHE A 138 4.14 -1.73 -11.16
CA PHE A 138 4.57 -2.55 -10.04
C PHE A 138 4.97 -3.94 -10.52
N SER A 139 6.17 -4.40 -10.16
CA SER A 139 6.67 -5.70 -10.60
C SER A 139 5.90 -6.83 -9.93
N ILE A 140 5.34 -7.72 -10.76
CA ILE A 140 4.64 -8.93 -10.32
C ILE A 140 5.70 -9.99 -9.96
N PRO A 141 5.76 -10.48 -8.71
CA PRO A 141 6.68 -11.54 -8.32
C PRO A 141 6.18 -12.91 -8.79
N GLU A 142 7.11 -13.87 -8.89
CA GLU A 142 6.79 -15.28 -9.12
C GLU A 142 5.85 -15.83 -8.01
N GLY A 143 4.95 -16.75 -8.38
CA GLY A 143 3.95 -17.31 -7.46
C GLY A 143 2.77 -16.37 -7.19
N VAL A 144 2.55 -15.37 -8.06
CA VAL A 144 1.30 -14.60 -8.15
C VAL A 144 0.54 -15.04 -9.40
N GLU A 145 -0.74 -15.30 -9.25
CA GLU A 145 -1.64 -15.69 -10.33
C GLU A 145 -2.84 -14.75 -10.42
N PHE A 146 -3.41 -14.63 -11.62
CA PHE A 146 -4.62 -13.85 -11.86
C PHE A 146 -5.74 -14.76 -12.32
N ALA A 147 -6.93 -14.53 -11.77
CA ALA A 147 -8.11 -15.31 -12.10
C ALA A 147 -9.31 -14.41 -12.39
N LYS A 148 -10.19 -14.86 -13.28
CA LYS A 148 -11.49 -14.22 -13.49
C LYS A 148 -12.46 -14.67 -12.40
N ILE A 149 -12.95 -13.72 -11.62
CA ILE A 149 -13.82 -13.96 -10.48
C ILE A 149 -15.21 -13.41 -10.79
N ASP A 150 -16.23 -14.20 -10.43
CA ASP A 150 -17.61 -13.72 -10.35
C ASP A 150 -17.75 -12.85 -9.08
N PRO A 151 -18.04 -11.55 -9.20
CA PRO A 151 -18.11 -10.64 -8.05
C PRO A 151 -19.22 -10.97 -7.06
N ARG A 152 -20.23 -11.76 -7.44
CA ARG A 152 -21.32 -12.16 -6.55
C ARG A 152 -20.94 -13.34 -5.67
N THR A 153 -20.12 -14.26 -6.17
CA THR A 153 -19.81 -15.53 -5.49
C THR A 153 -18.39 -15.60 -4.95
N GLY A 154 -17.48 -14.77 -5.47
CA GLY A 154 -16.05 -14.85 -5.18
C GLY A 154 -15.38 -16.11 -5.74
N GLN A 155 -16.07 -16.85 -6.62
CA GLN A 155 -15.55 -18.07 -7.28
C GLN A 155 -15.07 -17.77 -8.69
N PHE A 156 -14.42 -18.74 -9.33
CA PHE A 156 -14.06 -18.62 -10.74
C PHE A 156 -15.30 -18.37 -11.61
N GLY A 157 -15.24 -17.31 -12.41
CA GLY A 157 -16.30 -16.96 -13.34
C GLY A 157 -15.92 -17.31 -14.78
N THR A 158 -16.87 -17.91 -15.51
CA THR A 158 -16.73 -18.23 -16.94
C THR A 158 -17.55 -17.31 -17.85
N GLY A 159 -18.38 -16.44 -17.27
CA GLY A 159 -19.28 -15.52 -17.96
C GLY A 159 -18.69 -14.14 -18.29
N SER A 160 -19.52 -13.29 -18.89
CA SER A 160 -19.17 -11.92 -19.27
C SER A 160 -19.04 -10.95 -18.10
N GLU A 161 -19.75 -11.19 -16.99
CA GLU A 161 -19.71 -10.36 -15.78
C GLU A 161 -18.66 -10.86 -14.79
N THR A 162 -17.38 -10.83 -15.20
CA THR A 162 -16.24 -11.21 -14.35
C THR A 162 -15.24 -10.08 -14.24
N PHE A 163 -14.48 -10.05 -13.13
CA PHE A 163 -13.35 -9.16 -12.98
C PHE A 163 -12.08 -9.95 -12.71
N LEU A 164 -10.93 -9.41 -13.11
CA LEU A 164 -9.64 -10.03 -12.86
C LEU A 164 -9.24 -9.74 -11.41
N GLU A 165 -8.84 -10.77 -10.67
CA GLU A 165 -8.39 -10.67 -9.29
C GLU A 165 -7.05 -11.38 -9.11
N CYS A 166 -6.23 -10.87 -8.18
CA CYS A 166 -4.86 -11.32 -7.91
C CYS A 166 -4.81 -12.25 -6.69
N PHE A 167 -4.18 -13.41 -6.85
CA PHE A 167 -4.00 -14.39 -5.79
C PHE A 167 -2.52 -14.79 -5.64
N LYS A 168 -2.18 -15.30 -4.46
CA LYS A 168 -0.98 -16.11 -4.31
C LYS A 168 -1.27 -17.46 -4.96
N GLU A 169 -0.29 -18.02 -5.66
CA GLU A 169 -0.42 -19.32 -6.32
C GLU A 169 -1.01 -20.38 -5.38
N GLY A 170 -2.08 -21.03 -5.84
CA GLY A 170 -2.79 -22.07 -5.10
C GLY A 170 -3.69 -21.56 -3.98
N THR A 171 -3.86 -20.25 -3.81
CA THR A 171 -4.82 -19.66 -2.85
C THR A 171 -6.06 -19.08 -3.52
N GLY A 172 -6.18 -19.20 -4.85
CA GLY A 172 -7.40 -18.88 -5.57
C GLY A 172 -8.60 -19.73 -5.10
N PRO A 173 -9.83 -19.38 -5.50
CA PRO A 173 -11.02 -20.14 -5.13
C PRO A 173 -10.90 -21.60 -5.58
N ALA A 174 -11.44 -22.54 -4.81
CA ALA A 174 -11.50 -23.93 -5.24
C ALA A 174 -12.50 -24.07 -6.40
N GLN A 175 -12.21 -24.92 -7.40
CA GLN A 175 -13.09 -25.11 -8.57
C GLN A 175 -14.51 -25.59 -8.22
N GLU A 176 -14.75 -26.09 -7.00
CA GLU A 176 -16.10 -26.43 -6.54
C GLU A 176 -16.26 -26.17 -5.03
N VAL A 177 -17.11 -25.21 -4.66
CA VAL A 177 -17.75 -25.21 -3.34
C VAL A 177 -19.26 -25.20 -3.58
N LYS A 178 -19.92 -26.32 -3.27
CA LYS A 178 -21.38 -26.34 -3.09
C LYS A 178 -21.71 -25.31 -2.01
N THR A 179 -22.32 -24.20 -2.39
CA THR A 179 -22.66 -23.08 -1.51
C THR A 179 -23.49 -23.56 -0.33
N GLN A 180 -22.86 -23.85 0.81
CA GLN A 180 -23.53 -23.74 2.09
C GLN A 180 -23.44 -22.27 2.48
N LEU A 181 -24.59 -21.58 2.47
CA LEU A 181 -24.72 -20.21 2.94
C LEU A 181 -24.19 -20.15 4.39
N ARG A 182 -22.96 -19.67 4.56
CA ARG A 182 -22.41 -19.36 5.88
C ARG A 182 -22.96 -18.01 6.29
N THR A 183 -23.60 -17.98 7.45
CA THR A 183 -24.22 -16.76 7.97
C THR A 183 -23.14 -15.82 8.49
N THR A 184 -23.43 -14.53 8.60
CA THR A 184 -22.52 -13.52 9.17
C THR A 184 -22.03 -13.86 10.59
N ALA A 185 -22.77 -14.69 11.32
CA ALA A 185 -22.36 -15.20 12.62
C ALA A 185 -21.17 -16.17 12.57
N ASP A 186 -20.94 -16.84 11.43
CA ASP A 186 -19.85 -17.80 11.26
C ASP A 186 -18.50 -17.11 11.00
N PHE A 187 -18.52 -15.88 10.47
CA PHE A 187 -17.33 -15.09 10.15
C PHE A 187 -16.57 -14.66 11.42
N PHE A 188 -17.27 -14.17 12.44
CA PHE A 188 -16.64 -13.70 13.69
C PHE A 188 -16.06 -14.81 14.57
N LYS A 189 -16.54 -16.05 14.42
CA LYS A 189 -16.05 -17.18 15.22
C LYS A 189 -14.70 -17.73 14.74
N TYR A 190 -14.34 -17.48 13.48
CA TYR A 190 -13.14 -18.09 12.88
C TYR A 190 -11.89 -17.23 13.10
N ASP A 191 -12.01 -15.91 13.04
CA ASP A 191 -10.87 -14.99 13.16
C ASP A 191 -10.47 -14.67 14.60
N PHE A 192 -11.42 -14.71 15.55
CA PHE A 192 -11.13 -14.56 16.97
C PHE A 192 -11.16 -15.91 17.66
N ASN A 193 -10.12 -16.71 17.45
CA ASN A 193 -9.76 -17.80 18.36
C ASN A 193 -9.19 -17.18 19.67
N LEU A 194 -10.02 -16.36 20.34
CA LEU A 194 -9.82 -15.97 21.72
C LEU A 194 -10.01 -17.25 22.53
N SER A 195 -8.88 -17.87 22.85
CA SER A 195 -8.78 -18.83 23.94
C SER A 195 -9.41 -18.20 25.17
N ALA A 196 -10.67 -18.55 25.44
CA ALA A 196 -11.26 -18.37 26.75
C ALA A 196 -10.48 -19.28 27.71
N LYS A 197 -9.39 -18.74 28.28
CA LYS A 197 -8.82 -19.30 29.50
C LYS A 197 -9.72 -18.88 30.65
N THR A 198 -10.32 -19.91 31.21
CA THR A 198 -11.08 -20.05 32.44
C THR A 198 -10.53 -19.20 33.60
N GLN A 199 -11.43 -18.51 34.30
CA GLN A 199 -11.62 -18.60 35.76
C GLN A 199 -13.05 -18.21 36.10
#